data_AF-A0A8J5GUE9-F1
#
_entry.id   AF-A0A8J5GUE9-F1
#
_cell.length_a   1.000
_cell.length_b   1.000
_cell.length_c   1.000
_cell.angle_alpha   90.00
_cell.angle_beta   90.00
_cell.angle_gamma   90.00
#
_symmetry.space_group_name_H-M   'P 1'
#
loop_
_entity.id
_entity.type
_entity.pdbx_description
1 polymer ?
#
loop_
_entity_poly.entity_id
_entity_poly.type
_entity_poly.pdbx_seq_one_letter_code
_entity_poly.pdbx_strand_id
1 'polypeptide(L)'
;MFYSQFILAKKGPLGTIWIAAHLERKLRKNQVADTDIGDSVDSILSPEVPIALRLSSHLLLGVVRIYSRKVNYLFHDCSEALLKVKQAFRSTAVDLPPEESIAPYHSITLPETFHLDDFELPDTAIHG
;
A
#
# COMPACT_ATOMS: atom_id res chain seq x y z
N MET A 1 -5.40 -26.48 34.87
CA MET A 1 -6.01 -26.05 33.59
C MET A 1 -5.09 -26.51 32.46
N PHE A 2 -5.61 -27.30 31.52
CA PHE A 2 -4.86 -27.80 30.36
C PHE A 2 -4.63 -26.65 29.36
N TYR A 3 -3.55 -25.90 29.55
CA TYR A 3 -3.03 -25.00 28.52
C TYR A 3 -1.76 -25.66 27.99
N SER A 4 -1.80 -26.17 26.76
CA SER A 4 -0.56 -26.50 26.08
C SER A 4 0.16 -25.18 25.80
N GLN A 5 1.14 -24.87 26.64
CA GLN A 5 2.05 -23.72 26.48
C GLN A 5 2.67 -23.68 25.07
N PHE A 6 2.72 -24.82 24.40
CA PHE A 6 3.22 -24.99 23.04
C PHE A 6 2.31 -24.39 21.95
N ILE A 7 0.99 -24.56 22.06
CA ILE A 7 0.04 -24.08 21.03
C ILE A 7 -0.15 -22.56 21.12
N LEU A 8 -0.17 -22.04 22.36
CA LEU A 8 -0.32 -20.60 22.65
C LEU A 8 1.02 -19.85 22.74
N ALA A 9 2.16 -20.54 22.55
CA ALA A 9 3.45 -19.88 22.51
C ALA A 9 3.43 -18.78 21.43
N LYS A 10 4.21 -17.71 21.63
CA LYS A 10 4.30 -16.60 20.67
C LYS A 10 4.76 -17.03 19.26
N LYS A 11 5.40 -18.20 19.15
CA LYS A 11 5.80 -18.85 17.89
C LYS A 11 4.94 -20.07 17.52
N GLY A 12 3.93 -20.39 18.32
CA GLY A 12 2.99 -21.46 18.05
C GLY A 12 1.98 -21.07 16.97
N PRO A 13 1.36 -22.05 16.29
CA PRO A 13 0.45 -21.81 15.17
C PRO A 13 -0.74 -20.91 15.54
N LEU A 14 -1.21 -20.98 16.79
CA LEU A 14 -2.33 -20.17 17.29
C LEU A 14 -1.88 -19.00 18.17
N GLY A 15 -0.57 -18.76 18.32
CA GLY A 15 -0.03 -17.69 19.17
C GLY A 15 -0.43 -16.31 18.68
N THR A 16 -0.36 -16.07 17.37
CA THR A 16 -0.77 -14.81 16.75
C THR A 16 -2.26 -14.55 16.92
N ILE A 17 -3.09 -15.59 16.77
CA ILE A 17 -4.54 -15.53 16.99
C ILE A 17 -4.87 -15.22 18.44
N TRP A 18 -4.18 -15.88 19.38
CA TRP A 18 -4.35 -15.63 20.80
C TRP A 18 -4.02 -14.18 21.18
N ILE A 19 -2.93 -13.64 20.61
CA ILE A 19 -2.56 -12.23 20.75
C ILE A 19 -3.63 -11.32 20.13
N ALA A 20 -4.19 -11.66 18.97
CA ALA A 20 -5.27 -10.89 18.36
C ALA A 20 -6.54 -10.87 19.24
N ALA A 21 -6.84 -11.96 19.94
CA ALA A 21 -7.98 -12.06 20.84
C ALA A 21 -7.81 -11.21 22.11
N HIS A 22 -6.61 -11.16 22.70
CA HIS A 22 -6.41 -10.56 24.04
C HIS A 22 -5.52 -9.31 24.08
N LEU A 23 -4.61 -9.14 23.13
CA LEU A 23 -3.59 -8.08 23.10
C LEU A 23 -3.53 -7.40 21.72
N GLU A 24 -4.70 -7.00 21.22
CA GLU A 24 -4.87 -6.49 19.85
C GLU A 24 -3.90 -5.34 19.48
N ARG A 25 -3.60 -4.46 20.44
CA ARG A 25 -2.67 -3.32 20.25
C ARG A 25 -1.20 -3.74 20.03
N LYS A 26 -0.83 -4.98 20.35
CA LYS A 26 0.54 -5.51 20.18
C LYS A 26 0.74 -6.25 18.85
N LEU A 27 -0.30 -6.39 18.03
CA LEU A 27 -0.24 -7.16 16.80
C LEU A 27 0.25 -6.30 15.63
N ARG A 28 1.39 -6.68 15.05
CA ARG A 28 2.04 -5.98 13.94
C ARG A 28 1.40 -6.32 12.58
N LYS A 29 1.45 -5.40 11.61
CA LYS A 29 0.87 -5.57 10.25
C LYS A 29 1.41 -6.83 9.55
N ASN A 30 2.72 -7.10 9.63
CA ASN A 30 3.32 -8.29 9.03
C ASN A 30 2.75 -9.60 9.61
N GLN A 31 2.64 -9.69 10.94
CA GLN A 31 2.07 -10.87 11.60
C GLN A 31 0.62 -11.11 11.17
N VAL A 32 -0.16 -10.04 10.98
CA VAL A 32 -1.52 -10.14 10.44
C VAL A 32 -1.48 -10.68 9.02
N ALA A 33 -0.62 -10.14 8.15
CA ALA A 33 -0.51 -10.55 6.76
C ALA A 33 -0.10 -12.03 6.62
N ASP A 34 0.93 -12.45 7.35
CA ASP A 34 1.54 -13.79 7.30
C ASP A 34 0.64 -14.88 7.90
N THR A 35 -0.33 -14.53 8.76
CA THR A 35 -1.20 -15.53 9.40
C THR A 35 -2.21 -16.09 8.40
N ASP A 36 -2.15 -17.39 8.12
CA ASP A 36 -3.18 -18.08 7.36
C ASP A 36 -4.45 -18.28 8.21
N ILE A 37 -5.59 -17.82 7.69
CA ILE A 37 -6.87 -17.92 8.40
C ILE A 37 -7.49 -19.33 8.26
N GLY A 38 -7.34 -19.97 7.10
CA GLY A 38 -7.87 -21.31 6.85
C GLY A 38 -7.20 -22.33 7.76
N ASP A 39 -5.87 -22.38 7.72
CA ASP A 39 -5.08 -23.29 8.56
C ASP A 39 -5.36 -23.08 10.06
N SER A 40 -5.56 -21.82 10.45
CA SER A 40 -5.93 -21.43 11.81
C SER A 40 -7.29 -21.99 12.23
N VAL A 41 -8.29 -21.93 11.36
CA VAL A 41 -9.63 -22.47 11.63
C VAL A 41 -9.59 -23.99 11.68
N ASP A 42 -8.89 -24.63 10.75
CA ASP A 42 -8.74 -26.09 10.71
C ASP A 42 -8.05 -26.63 11.96
N SER A 43 -7.02 -25.92 12.44
CA SER A 43 -6.32 -26.23 13.69
C SER A 43 -7.21 -26.08 14.93
N ILE A 44 -8.24 -25.23 14.90
CA ILE A 44 -9.20 -25.07 16.00
C ILE A 44 -10.29 -26.14 15.92
N LEU A 45 -10.72 -26.50 14.71
CA LEU A 45 -11.79 -27.48 14.47
C LEU A 45 -11.32 -28.91 14.72
N SER A 46 -10.09 -29.23 14.28
CA SER A 46 -9.48 -30.56 14.40
C SER A 46 -8.13 -30.45 15.13
N PRO A 47 -8.11 -30.14 16.43
CA PRO A 47 -6.86 -29.92 17.14
C PRO A 47 -6.13 -31.23 17.42
N GLU A 48 -4.81 -31.22 17.24
CA GLU A 48 -3.93 -32.38 17.55
C GLU A 48 -3.95 -32.75 19.04
N VAL A 49 -4.16 -31.75 19.90
CA VAL A 49 -4.31 -31.93 21.36
C VAL A 49 -5.66 -31.34 21.79
N PRO A 50 -6.43 -32.01 22.65
CA PRO A 50 -7.72 -31.51 23.10
C PRO A 50 -7.66 -30.08 23.64
N ILE A 51 -8.45 -29.19 23.05
CA ILE A 51 -8.58 -27.79 23.47
C ILE A 51 -9.90 -27.65 24.23
N ALA A 52 -9.87 -26.93 25.36
CA ALA A 52 -11.11 -26.62 26.08
C ALA A 52 -11.99 -25.66 25.27
N LEU A 53 -13.31 -25.88 25.28
CA LEU A 53 -14.27 -25.09 24.52
C LEU A 53 -14.15 -23.57 24.76
N ARG A 54 -13.86 -23.16 26.00
CA ARG A 54 -13.63 -21.75 26.37
C ARG A 54 -12.40 -21.15 25.66
N LEU A 55 -11.40 -21.96 25.34
CA LEU A 55 -10.24 -21.49 24.58
C LEU A 55 -10.59 -21.37 23.11
N SER A 56 -11.31 -22.34 22.55
CA SER A 56 -11.81 -22.29 21.19
C SER A 56 -12.66 -21.05 20.92
N SER A 57 -13.51 -20.64 21.88
CA SER A 57 -14.31 -19.40 21.74
C SER A 57 -13.44 -18.14 21.64
N HIS A 58 -12.38 -18.03 22.46
CA HIS A 58 -11.46 -16.90 22.38
C HIS A 58 -10.61 -16.91 21.11
N LEU A 59 -10.17 -18.09 20.68
CA LEU A 59 -9.41 -18.26 19.45
C LEU A 59 -10.25 -17.84 18.23
N LEU A 60 -11.53 -18.24 18.18
CA LEU A 60 -12.43 -17.82 17.11
C LEU A 60 -12.61 -16.29 17.05
N LEU A 61 -12.72 -15.62 18.20
CA LEU A 61 -12.74 -14.16 18.26
C LEU A 61 -11.45 -13.56 17.68
N GLY A 62 -10.30 -14.14 18.01
CA GLY A 62 -9.00 -13.74 17.45
C GLY A 62 -8.95 -13.88 15.94
N VAL A 63 -9.46 -14.98 15.39
CA VAL A 63 -9.54 -15.24 13.94
C VAL A 63 -10.38 -14.16 13.25
N VAL A 64 -11.58 -13.88 13.75
CA VAL A 64 -12.47 -12.86 13.17
C VAL A 64 -11.83 -11.48 13.19
N ARG A 65 -11.09 -11.14 14.25
CA ARG A 65 -10.35 -9.86 14.32
C ARG A 65 -9.21 -9.77 13.30
N ILE A 66 -8.45 -10.85 13.11
CA ILE A 66 -7.40 -10.92 12.08
C ILE A 66 -8.03 -10.75 10.69
N TYR A 67 -9.13 -11.45 10.42
CA TYR A 67 -9.88 -11.32 9.16
C TYR A 67 -10.31 -9.87 8.91
N SER A 68 -10.99 -9.25 9.88
CA SER A 68 -11.43 -7.87 9.77
C SER A 68 -10.26 -6.92 9.46
N ARG A 69 -9.12 -7.12 10.11
CA ARG A 69 -7.92 -6.29 9.88
C ARG A 69 -7.32 -6.51 8.48
N LYS A 70 -7.26 -7.75 7.99
CA LYS A 70 -6.85 -8.03 6.60
C LYS A 70 -7.75 -7.33 5.58
N VAL A 71 -9.07 -7.39 5.77
CA VAL A 71 -10.03 -6.70 4.90
C VAL A 71 -9.84 -5.18 4.94
N ASN A 72 -9.62 -4.60 6.12
CA ASN A 72 -9.34 -3.16 6.24
C ASN A 72 -8.04 -2.75 5.54
N TYR A 73 -6.99 -3.57 5.64
CA TYR A 73 -5.74 -3.33 4.92
C TYR A 73 -5.95 -3.38 3.40
N LEU A 74 -6.67 -4.39 2.90
CA LEU A 74 -7.00 -4.48 1.48
C LEU A 74 -7.82 -3.28 1.01
N PHE A 75 -8.84 -2.87 1.76
CA PHE A 75 -9.66 -1.71 1.43
C PHE A 75 -8.82 -0.43 1.35
N HIS A 76 -7.89 -0.24 2.29
CA HIS A 76 -6.99 0.91 2.30
C HIS A 76 -6.05 0.90 1.08
N ASP A 77 -5.42 -0.24 0.80
CA ASP A 77 -4.48 -0.40 -0.32
C ASP A 77 -5.21 -0.19 -1.66
N CYS A 78 -6.42 -0.70 -1.82
CA CYS A 78 -7.27 -0.45 -3.00
C CYS A 78 -7.69 1.02 -3.13
N SER A 79 -8.03 1.67 -2.01
CA SER A 79 -8.40 3.09 -2.01
C SER A 79 -7.23 3.98 -2.43
N GLU A 80 -6.02 3.68 -1.92
CA GLU A 80 -4.80 4.38 -2.30
C GLU A 80 -4.47 4.15 -3.78
N ALA A 81 -4.54 2.90 -4.26
CA ALA A 81 -4.32 2.56 -5.66
C ALA A 81 -5.29 3.32 -6.59
N LEU A 82 -6.57 3.36 -6.24
CA LEU A 82 -7.58 4.10 -7.01
C LEU A 82 -7.28 5.61 -7.05
N LEU A 83 -6.88 6.20 -5.93
CA LEU A 83 -6.51 7.62 -5.88
C LEU A 83 -5.30 7.92 -6.76
N LYS A 84 -4.25 7.09 -6.69
CA LYS A 84 -3.05 7.24 -7.52
C LYS A 84 -3.36 7.11 -9.00
N VAL A 85 -4.19 6.15 -9.38
CA VAL A 85 -4.66 5.98 -10.77
C VAL A 85 -5.41 7.23 -11.22
N LYS A 86 -6.39 7.71 -10.43
CA LYS A 86 -7.12 8.94 -10.76
C LYS A 86 -6.21 10.16 -10.89
N GLN A 87 -5.17 10.26 -10.07
CA GLN A 87 -4.20 11.36 -10.15
C GLN A 87 -3.30 11.24 -11.39
N ALA A 88 -2.82 10.05 -11.72
CA ALA A 88 -1.96 9.82 -12.89
C ALA A 88 -2.66 10.16 -14.22
N PHE A 89 -3.99 10.02 -14.28
CA PHE A 89 -4.78 10.34 -15.47
C PHE A 89 -5.46 11.72 -15.42
N ARG A 90 -5.15 12.57 -14.43
CA ARG A 90 -5.56 13.98 -14.49
C ARG A 90 -4.70 14.70 -15.52
N SER A 91 -5.30 14.99 -16.67
CA SER A 91 -4.72 15.69 -17.83
C SER A 91 -4.34 17.16 -17.59
N THR A 92 -4.17 17.59 -16.34
CA THR A 92 -3.88 18.98 -15.95
C THR A 92 -2.57 19.09 -15.17
N ALA A 93 -1.68 18.11 -15.28
CA ALA A 93 -0.29 18.27 -14.85
C ALA A 93 0.48 19.12 -15.88
N VAL A 94 -0.01 20.34 -16.07
CA VAL A 94 0.65 21.39 -16.82
C VAL A 94 0.76 22.54 -15.84
N ASP A 95 1.97 23.00 -15.51
CA ASP A 95 2.23 24.22 -14.73
C ASP A 95 1.90 25.47 -15.56
N LEU A 96 0.78 25.44 -16.30
CA LEU A 96 0.28 26.57 -17.05
C LEU A 96 -1.01 27.07 -16.39
N PRO A 97 -1.15 28.39 -16.18
CA PRO A 97 -2.39 29.01 -15.78
C PRO A 97 -3.56 28.53 -16.65
N PRO A 98 -4.80 28.46 -16.14
CA PRO A 98 -5.96 27.99 -16.90
C PRO A 98 -6.21 28.76 -18.21
N GLU A 99 -5.73 30.00 -18.31
CA GLU A 99 -5.81 30.84 -19.52
C GLU A 99 -4.71 30.57 -20.57
N GLU A 100 -3.64 29.85 -20.23
CA GLU A 100 -2.46 29.64 -21.09
C GLU A 100 -2.39 28.23 -21.70
N SER A 101 -3.45 27.42 -21.58
CA SER A 101 -3.47 26.05 -22.13
C SER A 101 -3.37 25.96 -23.67
N ILE A 102 -3.42 27.10 -24.38
CA ILE A 102 -3.34 27.19 -25.84
C ILE A 102 -2.11 28.03 -26.21
N ALA A 103 -1.11 27.39 -26.82
CA ALA A 103 0.05 28.08 -27.36
C ALA A 103 -0.37 28.98 -28.55
N PRO A 104 0.06 30.26 -28.60
CA PRO A 104 -0.26 31.13 -29.72
C PRO A 104 0.38 30.60 -31.02
N TYR A 105 -0.31 30.74 -32.16
CA TYR A 105 0.07 30.12 -33.43
C TYR A 105 1.55 30.36 -33.82
N HIS A 106 2.02 31.60 -33.65
CA HIS A 106 3.38 32.00 -34.00
C HIS A 106 4.49 31.36 -33.14
N SER A 107 4.16 30.74 -31.99
CA SER A 107 5.15 30.05 -31.14
C SER A 107 5.36 28.58 -31.52
N ILE A 108 4.45 27.99 -32.30
CA ILE A 108 4.51 26.59 -32.75
C ILE A 108 4.77 26.45 -34.26
N THR A 109 4.69 27.54 -35.01
CA THR A 109 5.01 27.57 -36.45
C THR A 109 6.34 28.26 -36.71
N LEU A 110 7.09 27.79 -37.71
CA LEU A 110 8.27 28.51 -38.18
C LEU A 110 7.89 29.92 -38.65
N PRO A 111 8.63 30.96 -38.26
CA PRO A 111 8.46 32.30 -38.83
C PRO A 111 8.79 32.27 -40.33
N GLU A 112 8.07 33.07 -41.12
CA GLU A 112 8.30 33.17 -42.58
C GLU A 112 9.68 33.74 -42.92
N THR A 113 10.25 34.55 -42.02
CA THR A 113 11.58 35.16 -42.18
C THR A 113 12.35 35.10 -40.86
N PHE A 114 13.56 34.56 -40.91
CA PHE A 114 14.51 34.65 -39.81
C PHE A 114 15.24 36.00 -39.91
N HIS A 115 15.11 36.86 -38.89
CA HIS A 115 15.93 38.05 -38.76
C HIS A 115 17.33 37.63 -38.33
N LEU A 116 18.18 37.35 -39.32
CA LEU A 116 19.57 36.91 -39.13
C LEU A 116 20.52 38.07 -38.77
N ASP A 117 20.06 39.32 -38.88
CA ASP A 117 20.87 40.52 -38.64
C ASP A 117 21.22 40.76 -37.16
N ASP A 118 20.47 40.14 -36.22
CA ASP A 118 20.75 40.24 -34.76
C ASP A 118 21.67 39.12 -34.24
N PHE A 119 22.18 38.24 -35.11
CA PHE A 119 23.10 37.18 -34.72
C PHE A 119 24.55 37.70 -34.72
N GLU A 120 24.95 38.38 -33.65
CA GLU A 120 26.36 38.71 -33.39
C GLU A 120 27.15 37.41 -33.16
N LEU A 121 27.89 36.99 -34.18
CA LEU A 121 28.88 35.93 -34.06
C LEU A 121 29.97 36.39 -33.08
N PRO A 122 30.30 35.60 -32.04
CA PRO A 122 31.40 35.97 -31.15
C PRO A 122 32.70 36.03 -31.94
N ASP A 123 33.40 37.17 -31.87
CA ASP A 123 34.68 37.40 -32.53
C ASP A 123 35.66 36.27 -32.21
N THR A 124 35.95 35.42 -33.19
CA THR A 124 37.01 34.42 -33.08
C THR A 124 38.34 35.17 -33.11
N ALA A 125 38.85 35.52 -31.93
CA ALA A 125 40.20 36.03 -31.76
C ALA A 125 41.22 34.93 -32.09
N ILE A 126 41.56 34.80 -33.37
CA ILE A 126 42.75 34.08 -33.81
C ILE A 126 43.91 35.07 -33.70
N HIS A 127 44.55 35.13 -32.53
CA HIS A 127 45.83 35.82 -32.35
C HIS A 127 46.94 34.95 -32.97
N GLY A 128 47.62 35.51 -33.98
CA GLY A 128 48.91 35.04 -34.48
C GLY A 128 50.07 35.51 -33.61
#